data_AF-A0A7S2QF48-F1
#
_entry.id   AF-A0A7S2QF48-F1
#
_cell.length_a   1.000
_cell.length_b   1.000
_cell.length_c   1.000
_cell.angle_alpha   90.00
_cell.angle_beta   90.00
_cell.angle_gamma   90.00
#
_symmetry.space_group_name_H-M   'P 1'
#
loop_
_entity.id
_entity.type
_entity.pdbx_description
1 polymer ?
#
loop_
_entity_poly.entity_id
_entity_poly.type
_entity_poly.pdbx_seq_one_letter_code
_entity_poly.pdbx_strand_id
1 'polypeptide(L)'
;AAPPRARRGHVPGAGGAGSGGMSAMMAAMKQRGCLFSMWQDLGPALPHGRDHRSRTLRQELFDAYDVPGAGVLYQANVVKGVMRRLPYIMGLTDPKVVLNRAFKATVETVPSIAKTGSDKMDRNQFRFFLVYLWHYFKLYDFFVCRDATPSRKAGPDDFHGFLPMLREWGCHEVDAWAASPERAFAALGRGGPGGADVYFDDLAEACLRRCLLRWNSEDDGEERDHAIQALARTHPHVVASKADLSSGPSSGLASGATSR
;
A
#
# COMPACT_ATOMS: atom_id res chain seq x y z
N ALA A 1 -26.93 44.34 -53.09
CA ALA A 1 -26.80 42.87 -53.04
C ALA A 1 -25.51 42.54 -52.28
N ALA A 2 -25.64 41.98 -51.08
CA ALA A 2 -24.53 41.53 -50.24
C ALA A 2 -24.72 40.02 -49.95
N PRO A 3 -23.67 39.19 -49.95
CA PRO A 3 -23.80 37.75 -49.81
C PRO A 3 -23.93 37.29 -48.34
N PRO A 4 -24.54 36.11 -48.07
CA PRO A 4 -24.73 35.62 -46.71
C PRO A 4 -23.47 34.97 -46.13
N ARG A 5 -23.17 35.26 -44.86
CA ARG A 5 -22.07 34.66 -44.09
C ARG A 5 -22.43 33.25 -43.59
N ALA A 6 -21.47 32.34 -43.77
CA ALA A 6 -21.51 30.93 -43.40
C ALA A 6 -21.60 30.68 -41.87
N ARG A 7 -22.39 29.67 -41.49
CA ARG A 7 -22.37 29.02 -40.17
C ARG A 7 -21.13 28.11 -40.07
N ARG A 8 -20.26 28.33 -39.08
CA ARG A 8 -19.30 27.32 -38.61
C ARG A 8 -19.88 26.62 -37.38
N GLY A 9 -20.05 25.30 -37.49
CA GLY A 9 -20.40 24.42 -36.37
C GLY A 9 -19.25 24.32 -35.38
N HIS A 10 -19.59 24.44 -34.10
CA HIS A 10 -18.74 24.19 -32.96
C HIS A 10 -18.77 22.69 -32.65
N VAL A 11 -17.60 22.04 -32.66
CA VAL A 11 -17.41 20.67 -32.16
C VAL A 11 -16.80 20.79 -30.77
N PRO A 12 -17.48 20.36 -29.68
CA PRO A 12 -16.85 20.30 -28.38
C PRO A 12 -15.98 19.05 -28.28
N GLY A 13 -14.76 19.25 -27.78
CA GLY A 13 -13.71 18.25 -27.69
C GLY A 13 -14.00 17.13 -26.69
N ALA A 14 -13.44 15.97 -26.99
CA ALA A 14 -13.40 14.81 -26.11
C ALA A 14 -12.48 15.11 -24.90
N GLY A 15 -13.09 15.40 -23.76
CA GLY A 15 -12.43 15.46 -22.45
C GLY A 15 -12.38 14.08 -21.80
N GLY A 16 -11.21 13.71 -21.28
CA GLY A 16 -10.96 12.44 -20.61
C GLY A 16 -11.88 12.20 -19.41
N ALA A 17 -12.53 11.04 -19.43
CA ALA A 17 -13.29 10.51 -18.30
C ALA A 17 -12.40 9.55 -17.52
N GLY A 18 -12.17 9.84 -16.24
CA GLY A 18 -11.43 8.94 -15.34
C GLY A 18 -11.22 9.46 -13.91
N SER A 19 -11.27 10.78 -13.68
CA SER A 19 -10.93 11.38 -12.38
C SER A 19 -12.12 11.78 -11.49
N GLY A 20 -13.35 11.83 -12.03
CA GLY A 20 -14.51 12.42 -11.32
C GLY A 20 -15.11 11.57 -10.20
N GLY A 21 -14.99 10.24 -10.27
CA GLY A 21 -15.66 9.32 -9.34
C GLY A 21 -15.10 9.40 -7.92
N MET A 22 -13.78 9.39 -7.76
CA MET A 22 -13.17 9.44 -6.43
C MET A 22 -13.18 10.84 -5.83
N SER A 23 -13.13 11.90 -6.65
CA SER A 23 -13.34 13.26 -6.14
C SER A 23 -14.75 13.46 -5.58
N ALA A 24 -15.78 12.87 -6.21
CA ALA A 24 -17.16 12.93 -5.72
C ALA A 24 -17.35 12.05 -4.47
N MET A 25 -16.75 10.86 -4.45
CA MET A 25 -16.76 9.96 -3.29
C MET A 25 -16.04 10.57 -2.08
N MET A 26 -14.83 11.13 -2.29
CA MET A 26 -14.07 11.86 -1.26
C MET A 26 -14.82 13.13 -0.80
N ALA A 27 -15.53 13.81 -1.71
CA ALA A 27 -16.39 14.94 -1.34
C ALA A 27 -17.63 14.52 -0.54
N ALA A 28 -18.21 13.35 -0.82
CA ALA A 28 -19.31 12.78 -0.03
C ALA A 28 -18.84 12.32 1.35
N MET A 29 -17.62 11.77 1.45
CA MET A 29 -16.97 11.42 2.71
C MET A 29 -16.63 12.66 3.55
N LYS A 30 -16.25 13.77 2.89
CA LYS A 30 -16.00 15.08 3.51
C LYS A 30 -17.22 15.64 4.25
N GLN A 31 -18.44 15.30 3.85
CA GLN A 31 -19.66 15.75 4.51
C GLN A 31 -20.05 14.92 5.75
N ARG A 32 -19.42 13.76 6.00
CA ARG A 32 -19.85 12.80 7.03
C ARG A 32 -18.97 12.75 8.29
N GLY A 33 -18.06 13.71 8.48
CA GLY A 33 -17.20 13.74 9.68
C GLY A 33 -16.19 12.59 9.73
N CYS A 34 -15.69 12.21 8.56
CA CYS A 34 -14.65 11.20 8.36
C CYS A 34 -13.26 11.73 8.79
N LEU A 35 -12.23 10.87 8.91
CA LEU A 35 -10.91 11.16 9.53
C LEU A 35 -10.03 12.17 8.74
N PHE A 36 -10.64 13.06 7.97
CA PHE A 36 -9.99 13.95 7.03
C PHE A 36 -9.00 14.91 7.68
N SER A 37 -9.17 15.22 8.96
CA SER A 37 -8.22 16.03 9.74
C SER A 37 -6.84 15.37 9.89
N MET A 38 -6.73 14.04 9.77
CA MET A 38 -5.49 13.32 10.02
C MET A 38 -4.59 13.21 8.79
N TRP A 39 -5.11 13.39 7.56
CA TRP A 39 -4.32 13.17 6.34
C TRP A 39 -3.17 14.15 6.19
N GLN A 40 -3.33 15.37 6.69
CA GLN A 40 -2.27 16.38 6.71
C GLN A 40 -1.10 15.96 7.61
N ASP A 41 -1.39 15.32 8.74
CA ASP A 41 -0.39 14.84 9.70
C ASP A 41 0.18 13.48 9.30
N LEU A 42 -0.61 12.65 8.63
CA LEU A 42 -0.21 11.32 8.20
C LEU A 42 0.81 11.36 7.05
N GLY A 43 0.71 12.35 6.14
CA GLY A 43 1.64 12.50 5.02
C GLY A 43 3.12 12.61 5.45
N PRO A 44 3.47 13.52 6.37
CA PRO A 44 4.82 13.60 6.95
C PRO A 44 5.24 12.41 7.80
N ALA A 45 4.30 11.62 8.32
CA ALA A 45 4.59 10.38 9.05
C ALA A 45 4.86 9.21 8.08
N LEU A 46 4.20 9.20 6.93
CA LEU A 46 4.24 8.17 5.90
C LEU A 46 4.51 8.78 4.51
N PRO A 47 5.76 9.24 4.25
CA PRO A 47 6.14 9.82 2.97
C PRO A 47 6.08 8.76 1.85
N HIS A 48 4.94 8.68 1.18
CA HIS A 48 4.56 7.65 0.20
C HIS A 48 4.70 8.12 -1.26
N GLY A 49 4.82 9.43 -1.49
CA GLY A 49 4.89 10.00 -2.83
C GLY A 49 6.19 9.65 -3.57
N ARG A 50 6.16 9.82 -4.90
CA ARG A 50 7.33 9.66 -5.79
C ARG A 50 8.11 10.97 -6.01
N ASP A 51 7.64 12.05 -5.39
CA ASP A 51 8.27 13.36 -5.48
C ASP A 51 9.56 13.44 -4.65
N HIS A 52 10.40 14.42 -4.98
CA HIS A 52 11.69 14.64 -4.31
C HIS A 52 11.54 14.85 -2.80
N ARG A 53 10.50 15.57 -2.34
CA ARG A 53 10.27 15.80 -0.91
C ARG A 53 9.97 14.50 -0.18
N SER A 54 9.09 13.66 -0.73
CA SER A 54 8.80 12.33 -0.18
C SER A 54 10.05 11.46 -0.11
N ARG A 55 10.90 11.48 -1.15
CA ARG A 55 12.17 10.74 -1.17
C ARG A 55 13.13 11.20 -0.08
N THR A 56 13.32 12.51 0.07
CA THR A 56 14.19 13.10 1.10
C THR A 56 13.69 12.75 2.50
N LEU A 57 12.39 12.87 2.76
CA LEU A 57 11.81 12.49 4.05
C LEU A 57 11.98 10.99 4.34
N ARG A 58 11.82 10.10 3.35
CA ARG A 58 12.09 8.66 3.53
C ARG A 58 13.54 8.41 3.92
N GLN A 59 14.48 9.10 3.29
CA GLN A 59 15.90 8.99 3.60
C GLN A 59 16.19 9.42 5.04
N GLU A 60 15.70 10.59 5.45
CA GLU A 60 15.84 11.11 6.82
C GLU A 60 15.23 10.15 7.86
N LEU A 61 14.04 9.62 7.61
CA LEU A 61 13.39 8.67 8.49
C LEU A 61 14.17 7.37 8.61
N PHE A 62 14.68 6.85 7.49
CA PHE A 62 15.48 5.63 7.50
C PHE A 62 16.74 5.83 8.34
N ASP A 63 17.46 6.93 8.12
CA ASP A 63 18.70 7.22 8.83
C ASP A 63 18.45 7.44 10.33
N ALA A 64 17.31 8.06 10.69
CA ALA A 64 16.90 8.22 12.09
C ALA A 64 16.54 6.89 12.78
N TYR A 65 16.07 5.89 12.03
CA TYR A 65 15.69 4.58 12.57
C TYR A 65 16.85 3.57 12.56
N ASP A 66 17.83 3.77 11.67
CA ASP A 66 19.08 3.01 11.58
C ASP A 66 20.11 3.54 12.57
N VAL A 67 19.78 3.54 13.87
CA VAL A 67 20.65 4.06 14.92
C VAL A 67 22.07 3.45 14.90
N PRO A 68 22.26 2.14 14.66
CA PRO A 68 23.59 1.56 14.51
C PRO A 68 24.32 1.98 13.23
N GLY A 69 23.59 2.51 12.23
CA GLY A 69 24.11 2.79 10.91
C GLY A 69 24.54 1.53 10.18
N ALA A 70 23.69 0.50 10.15
CA ALA A 70 23.99 -0.79 9.51
C ALA A 70 23.53 -0.86 8.04
N GLY A 71 22.83 0.16 7.55
CA GLY A 71 22.21 0.19 6.23
C GLY A 71 20.88 -0.57 6.14
N VAL A 72 20.38 -1.10 7.25
CA VAL A 72 19.16 -1.94 7.35
C VAL A 72 18.42 -1.65 8.66
N LEU A 73 17.10 -1.76 8.65
CA LEU A 73 16.26 -1.50 9.81
C LEU A 73 15.71 -2.78 10.43
N TYR A 74 15.91 -2.94 11.73
CA TYR A 74 15.25 -3.99 12.52
C TYR A 74 13.76 -3.70 12.68
N GLN A 75 12.92 -4.74 12.63
CA GLN A 75 11.46 -4.63 12.82
C GLN A 75 11.08 -3.77 14.03
N ALA A 76 11.71 -4.01 15.18
CA ALA A 76 11.45 -3.26 16.40
C ALA A 76 11.69 -1.75 16.24
N ASN A 77 12.74 -1.36 15.51
CA ASN A 77 13.07 0.05 15.27
C ASN A 77 12.08 0.70 14.31
N VAL A 78 11.72 0.03 13.21
CA VAL A 78 10.74 0.52 12.24
C VAL A 78 9.38 0.73 12.90
N VAL A 79 8.87 -0.30 13.59
CA VAL A 79 7.56 -0.27 14.24
C VAL A 79 7.52 0.83 15.30
N LYS A 80 8.54 0.92 16.16
CA LYS A 80 8.63 1.94 17.20
C LYS A 80 8.75 3.35 16.62
N GLY A 81 9.57 3.52 15.57
CA GLY A 81 9.81 4.79 14.91
C GLY A 81 8.54 5.35 14.27
N VAL A 82 7.88 4.55 13.44
CA VAL A 82 6.63 4.95 12.77
C VAL A 82 5.50 5.16 13.77
N MET A 83 5.33 4.27 14.75
CA MET A 83 4.29 4.42 15.78
C MET A 83 4.38 5.76 16.52
N ARG A 84 5.58 6.27 16.81
CA ARG A 84 5.77 7.57 17.48
C ARG A 84 5.40 8.77 16.62
N ARG A 85 5.32 8.60 15.31
CA ARG A 85 4.99 9.67 14.36
C ARG A 85 3.54 9.60 13.88
N LEU A 86 2.87 8.47 14.04
CA LEU A 86 1.48 8.34 13.65
C LEU A 86 0.62 9.27 14.51
N PRO A 87 -0.29 10.06 13.90
CA PRO A 87 -1.31 10.76 14.65
C PRO A 87 -2.24 9.76 15.35
N TYR A 88 -3.03 10.22 16.31
CA TYR A 88 -4.11 9.41 16.86
C TYR A 88 -5.10 9.05 15.75
N ILE A 89 -5.40 7.76 15.56
CA ILE A 89 -6.32 7.25 14.54
C ILE A 89 -7.55 6.68 15.26
N MET A 90 -8.71 7.31 15.05
CA MET A 90 -9.96 6.87 15.67
C MET A 90 -10.26 5.41 15.35
N GLY A 91 -10.64 4.63 16.36
CA GLY A 91 -10.98 3.20 16.22
C GLY A 91 -9.77 2.25 16.11
N LEU A 92 -8.55 2.78 16.01
CA LEU A 92 -7.32 1.98 15.96
C LEU A 92 -6.66 1.96 17.34
N THR A 93 -7.02 0.96 18.14
CA THR A 93 -6.58 0.85 19.56
C THR A 93 -5.12 0.47 19.73
N ASP A 94 -4.60 -0.41 18.86
CA ASP A 94 -3.18 -0.79 18.86
C ASP A 94 -2.58 -0.73 17.44
N PRO A 95 -1.94 0.39 17.06
CA PRO A 95 -1.25 0.52 15.78
C PRO A 95 -0.12 -0.50 15.58
N LYS A 96 0.43 -1.11 16.65
CA LYS A 96 1.53 -2.08 16.51
C LYS A 96 1.11 -3.30 15.70
N VAL A 97 -0.14 -3.74 15.82
CA VAL A 97 -0.65 -4.90 15.09
C VAL A 97 -0.58 -4.67 13.59
N VAL A 98 -1.10 -3.53 13.11
CA VAL A 98 -1.02 -3.17 11.68
C VAL A 98 0.42 -2.94 11.22
N LEU A 99 1.25 -2.28 12.03
CA LEU A 99 2.65 -2.04 11.68
C LEU A 99 3.45 -3.35 11.52
N ASN A 100 3.21 -4.33 12.40
CA ASN A 100 3.84 -5.64 12.29
C ASN A 100 3.35 -6.43 11.07
N ARG A 101 2.04 -6.41 10.78
CA ARG A 101 1.47 -7.03 9.57
C ARG A 101 2.03 -6.41 8.30
N ALA A 102 2.06 -5.08 8.23
CA ALA A 102 2.64 -4.33 7.11
C ALA A 102 4.13 -4.65 6.91
N PHE A 103 4.90 -4.74 7.99
CA PHE A 103 6.32 -5.11 7.95
C PHE A 103 6.48 -6.49 7.29
N LYS A 104 5.76 -7.48 7.82
CA LYS A 104 5.82 -8.86 7.34
C LYS A 104 5.38 -8.98 5.88
N ALA A 105 4.25 -8.39 5.52
CA ALA A 105 3.75 -8.39 4.15
C ALA A 105 4.76 -7.77 3.18
N THR A 106 5.44 -6.69 3.59
CA THR A 106 6.44 -6.02 2.76
C THR A 106 7.68 -6.89 2.59
N VAL A 107 8.28 -7.40 3.66
CA VAL A 107 9.52 -8.20 3.60
C VAL A 107 9.31 -9.50 2.82
N GLU A 108 8.13 -10.11 2.91
CA GLU A 108 7.79 -11.33 2.17
C GLU A 108 7.51 -11.10 0.68
N THR A 109 7.08 -9.90 0.29
CA THR A 109 6.60 -9.62 -1.07
C THR A 109 7.59 -8.82 -1.89
N VAL A 110 8.30 -7.88 -1.26
CA VAL A 110 9.20 -6.94 -1.92
C VAL A 110 10.63 -7.50 -1.87
N PRO A 111 11.29 -7.72 -3.03
CA PRO A 111 12.65 -8.21 -3.08
C PRO A 111 13.60 -7.26 -2.37
N SER A 112 14.38 -7.80 -1.45
CA SER A 112 15.42 -7.06 -0.76
C SER A 112 16.56 -6.70 -1.73
N ILE A 113 17.22 -5.57 -1.44
CA ILE A 113 18.49 -5.15 -2.05
C ILE A 113 19.69 -5.43 -1.13
N ALA A 114 19.44 -5.93 0.09
CA ALA A 114 20.42 -6.24 1.10
C ALA A 114 20.40 -7.74 1.45
N LYS A 115 21.50 -8.26 1.98
CA LYS A 115 21.55 -9.61 2.55
C LYS A 115 20.97 -9.59 3.96
N THR A 116 19.65 -9.59 4.06
CA THR A 116 18.93 -9.49 5.35
C THR A 116 18.08 -10.70 5.67
N GLY A 117 17.88 -10.95 6.96
CA GLY A 117 16.88 -11.90 7.45
C GLY A 117 15.45 -11.32 7.41
N SER A 118 14.48 -12.14 7.79
CA SER A 118 13.05 -11.77 7.79
C SER A 118 12.65 -10.76 8.86
N ASP A 119 13.55 -10.45 9.81
CA ASP A 119 13.36 -9.48 10.90
C ASP A 119 13.90 -8.08 10.56
N LYS A 120 14.40 -7.89 9.33
CA LYS A 120 15.04 -6.68 8.85
C LYS A 120 14.43 -6.23 7.53
N MET A 121 14.53 -4.92 7.26
CA MET A 121 14.21 -4.37 5.95
C MET A 121 15.27 -3.37 5.49
N ASP A 122 15.51 -3.31 4.18
CA ASP A 122 16.36 -2.31 3.57
C ASP A 122 15.58 -1.05 3.13
N ARG A 123 16.28 -0.10 2.49
CA ARG A 123 15.70 1.17 2.01
C ARG A 123 14.60 0.99 0.96
N ASN A 124 14.73 0.00 0.08
CA ASN A 124 13.72 -0.29 -0.93
C ASN A 124 12.45 -0.82 -0.25
N GLN A 125 12.59 -1.82 0.61
CA GLN A 125 11.47 -2.37 1.36
C GLN A 125 10.83 -1.32 2.29
N PHE A 126 11.61 -0.47 2.95
CA PHE A 126 11.08 0.59 3.82
C PHE A 126 10.17 1.57 3.07
N ARG A 127 10.50 1.92 1.82
CA ARG A 127 9.60 2.71 0.97
C ARG A 127 8.24 2.02 0.81
N PHE A 128 8.24 0.76 0.37
CA PHE A 128 7.00 0.02 0.15
C PHE A 128 6.20 -0.21 1.42
N PHE A 129 6.87 -0.36 2.57
CA PHE A 129 6.22 -0.42 3.87
C PHE A 129 5.41 0.86 4.17
N LEU A 130 5.97 2.04 3.91
CA LEU A 130 5.27 3.32 4.09
C LEU A 130 4.12 3.48 3.09
N VAL A 131 4.32 3.08 1.83
CA VAL A 131 3.27 3.07 0.81
C VAL A 131 2.14 2.11 1.19
N TYR A 132 2.45 0.92 1.71
CA TYR A 132 1.46 -0.04 2.20
C TYR A 132 0.61 0.58 3.31
N LEU A 133 1.25 1.18 4.32
CA LEU A 133 0.54 1.80 5.45
C LEU A 133 -0.36 2.95 5.01
N TRP A 134 0.11 3.78 4.08
CA TRP A 134 -0.70 4.86 3.51
C TRP A 134 -2.01 4.34 2.90
N HIS A 135 -1.92 3.28 2.11
CA HIS A 135 -3.09 2.67 1.47
C HIS A 135 -3.96 1.88 2.45
N TYR A 136 -3.36 1.22 3.44
CA TYR A 136 -4.10 0.61 4.55
C TYR A 136 -4.97 1.64 5.26
N PHE A 137 -4.42 2.80 5.61
CA PHE A 137 -5.18 3.83 6.29
C PHE A 137 -6.29 4.41 5.39
N LYS A 138 -6.13 4.39 4.06
CA LYS A 138 -7.21 4.80 3.14
C LYS A 138 -8.36 3.81 3.14
N LEU A 139 -8.05 2.51 3.10
CA LEU A 139 -9.08 1.46 3.23
C LEU A 139 -9.75 1.53 4.60
N TYR A 140 -8.99 1.80 5.65
CA TYR A 140 -9.51 1.90 7.01
C TYR A 140 -10.43 3.12 7.18
N ASP A 141 -10.04 4.28 6.65
CA ASP A 141 -10.87 5.48 6.63
C ASP A 141 -12.19 5.21 5.88
N PHE A 142 -12.12 4.56 4.72
CA PHE A 142 -13.32 4.13 3.99
C PHE A 142 -14.22 3.22 4.82
N PHE A 143 -13.63 2.20 5.45
CA PHE A 143 -14.35 1.21 6.24
C PHE A 143 -15.06 1.84 7.44
N VAL A 144 -14.34 2.61 8.25
CA VAL A 144 -14.89 3.25 9.47
C VAL A 144 -15.92 4.33 9.12
N CYS A 145 -15.76 5.05 8.01
CA CYS A 145 -16.71 6.08 7.59
C CYS A 145 -18.01 5.52 6.99
N ARG A 146 -18.05 4.23 6.64
CA ARG A 146 -19.29 3.54 6.19
C ARG A 146 -20.12 3.06 7.37
N ASP A 147 -19.49 2.39 8.32
CA ASP A 147 -20.12 1.96 9.57
C ASP A 147 -19.05 1.69 10.62
N ALA A 148 -19.08 2.42 11.73
CA ALA A 148 -18.17 2.23 12.85
C ALA A 148 -18.62 1.02 13.68
N THR A 149 -18.60 -0.17 13.07
CA THR A 149 -18.93 -1.39 13.81
C THR A 149 -17.81 -1.73 14.79
N PRO A 150 -18.11 -2.02 16.07
CA PRO A 150 -17.09 -2.44 17.04
C PRO A 150 -16.40 -3.75 16.65
N SER A 151 -17.03 -4.56 15.79
CA SER A 151 -16.58 -5.91 15.45
C SER A 151 -15.43 -5.94 14.45
N ARG A 152 -15.16 -4.81 13.74
CA ARG A 152 -14.20 -4.73 12.62
C ARG A 152 -14.40 -5.82 11.56
N LYS A 153 -15.62 -6.37 11.46
CA LYS A 153 -16.00 -7.35 10.44
C LYS A 153 -16.24 -6.60 9.13
N ALA A 154 -15.55 -7.02 8.08
CA ALA A 154 -15.80 -6.53 6.74
C ALA A 154 -16.89 -7.39 6.09
N GLY A 155 -17.85 -6.74 5.43
CA GLY A 155 -18.84 -7.39 4.60
C GLY A 155 -18.51 -7.32 3.11
N PRO A 156 -19.28 -8.04 2.26
CA PRO A 156 -19.16 -7.94 0.81
C PRO A 156 -19.29 -6.50 0.30
N ASP A 157 -20.20 -5.71 0.87
CA ASP A 157 -20.40 -4.30 0.48
C ASP A 157 -19.17 -3.43 0.72
N ASP A 158 -18.40 -3.71 1.78
CA ASP A 158 -17.16 -2.99 2.06
C ASP A 158 -16.10 -3.33 1.03
N PHE A 159 -16.00 -4.61 0.66
CA PHE A 159 -15.11 -5.07 -0.41
C PHE A 159 -15.47 -4.44 -1.76
N HIS A 160 -16.76 -4.39 -2.11
CA HIS A 160 -17.24 -3.67 -3.29
C HIS A 160 -16.81 -2.20 -3.27
N GLY A 161 -16.88 -1.57 -2.10
CA GLY A 161 -16.42 -0.20 -1.89
C GLY A 161 -14.92 0.00 -2.06
N PHE A 162 -14.10 -1.02 -1.78
CA PHE A 162 -12.66 -0.99 -2.00
C PHE A 162 -12.26 -1.10 -3.47
N LEU A 163 -13.05 -1.77 -4.31
CA LEU A 163 -12.67 -2.05 -5.71
C LEU A 163 -12.32 -0.80 -6.53
N PRO A 164 -13.07 0.32 -6.49
CA PRO A 164 -12.67 1.55 -7.18
C PRO A 164 -11.33 2.10 -6.70
N MET A 165 -11.06 2.06 -5.39
CA MET A 165 -9.81 2.54 -4.80
C MET A 165 -8.63 1.66 -5.24
N LEU A 166 -8.79 0.34 -5.15
CA LEU A 166 -7.79 -0.64 -5.58
C LEU A 166 -7.49 -0.52 -7.07
N ARG A 167 -8.50 -0.20 -7.89
CA ARG A 167 -8.33 0.01 -9.33
C ARG A 167 -7.53 1.26 -9.62
N GLU A 168 -7.82 2.37 -8.93
CA GLU A 168 -7.05 3.61 -9.08
C GLU A 168 -5.58 3.39 -8.68
N TRP A 169 -5.32 2.56 -7.68
CA TRP A 169 -3.95 2.24 -7.24
C TRP A 169 -3.25 1.23 -8.14
N GLY A 170 -3.93 0.73 -9.18
CA GLY A 170 -3.39 -0.17 -10.19
C GLY A 170 -3.23 -1.62 -9.73
N CYS A 171 -3.98 -2.09 -8.73
CA CYS A 171 -3.85 -3.47 -8.24
C CYS A 171 -4.24 -4.49 -9.34
N HIS A 172 -3.34 -5.40 -9.69
CA HIS A 172 -3.47 -6.27 -10.89
C HIS A 172 -4.74 -7.14 -10.92
N GLU A 173 -5.15 -7.67 -9.76
CA GLU A 173 -6.29 -8.58 -9.66
C GLU A 173 -7.64 -7.87 -9.60
N VAL A 174 -7.68 -6.53 -9.54
CA VAL A 174 -8.90 -5.78 -9.26
C VAL A 174 -10.01 -5.98 -10.28
N ASP A 175 -9.67 -6.11 -11.56
CA ASP A 175 -10.68 -6.32 -12.61
C ASP A 175 -11.23 -7.76 -12.58
N ALA A 176 -10.39 -8.73 -12.24
CA ALA A 176 -10.83 -10.10 -11.98
C ALA A 176 -11.74 -10.17 -10.74
N TRP A 177 -11.42 -9.42 -9.68
CA TRP A 177 -12.27 -9.31 -8.51
C TRP A 177 -13.59 -8.62 -8.80
N ALA A 178 -13.58 -7.53 -9.58
CA ALA A 178 -14.79 -6.81 -9.95
C ALA A 178 -15.73 -7.64 -10.84
N ALA A 179 -15.21 -8.59 -11.62
CA ALA A 179 -16.01 -9.52 -12.40
C ALA A 179 -16.71 -10.60 -11.56
N SER A 180 -16.21 -10.90 -10.36
CA SER A 180 -16.78 -11.91 -9.45
C SER A 180 -16.49 -11.57 -7.98
N PRO A 181 -17.08 -10.49 -7.45
CA PRO A 181 -16.70 -9.88 -6.18
C PRO A 181 -17.02 -10.77 -4.98
N GLU A 182 -18.11 -11.52 -5.00
CA GLU A 182 -18.50 -12.44 -3.93
C GLU A 182 -17.50 -13.60 -3.81
N ARG A 183 -17.06 -14.13 -4.96
CA ARG A 183 -16.05 -15.19 -5.02
C ARG A 183 -14.70 -14.67 -4.56
N ALA A 184 -14.32 -13.47 -5.00
CA ALA A 184 -13.07 -12.84 -4.57
C ALA A 184 -13.08 -12.57 -3.06
N PHE A 185 -14.17 -12.00 -2.53
CA PHE A 185 -14.34 -11.77 -1.10
C PHE A 185 -14.21 -13.05 -0.28
N ALA A 186 -14.89 -14.14 -0.68
CA ALA A 186 -14.80 -15.44 -0.01
C ALA A 186 -13.41 -16.11 -0.14
N ALA A 187 -12.62 -15.77 -1.16
CA ALA A 187 -11.25 -16.25 -1.32
C ALA A 187 -10.26 -15.44 -0.47
N LEU A 188 -10.42 -14.11 -0.44
CA LEU A 188 -9.55 -13.18 0.28
C LEU A 188 -9.80 -13.18 1.79
N GLY A 189 -11.04 -13.43 2.22
CA GLY A 189 -11.47 -13.35 3.61
C GLY A 189 -11.15 -14.57 4.49
N ARG A 190 -10.40 -15.56 3.99
CA ARG A 190 -10.02 -16.74 4.78
C ARG A 190 -8.85 -16.42 5.71
N GLY A 191 -9.14 -15.86 6.88
CA GLY A 191 -8.11 -15.48 7.86
C GLY A 191 -8.51 -15.54 9.34
N GLY A 192 -9.80 -15.60 9.66
CA GLY A 192 -10.27 -15.61 11.05
C GLY A 192 -10.29 -17.01 11.71
N PRO A 193 -10.02 -17.13 13.02
CA PRO A 193 -10.28 -18.36 13.77
C PRO A 193 -11.78 -18.68 13.71
N GLY A 194 -12.15 -19.77 13.04
CA GLY A 194 -13.55 -20.20 12.88
C GLY A 194 -14.16 -20.01 11.48
N GLY A 195 -13.44 -19.39 10.54
CA GLY A 195 -13.74 -19.44 9.09
C GLY A 195 -15.04 -18.80 8.58
N ALA A 196 -15.92 -18.32 9.47
CA ALA A 196 -17.21 -17.73 9.09
C ALA A 196 -17.16 -16.19 8.93
N ASP A 197 -16.28 -15.51 9.66
CA ASP A 197 -16.18 -14.05 9.67
C ASP A 197 -14.93 -13.56 8.95
N VAL A 198 -15.08 -12.49 8.16
CA VAL A 198 -13.97 -11.78 7.52
C VAL A 198 -13.72 -10.49 8.28
N TYR A 199 -12.50 -10.32 8.79
CA TYR A 199 -12.10 -9.07 9.46
C TYR A 199 -11.48 -8.09 8.46
N PHE A 200 -11.68 -6.80 8.71
CA PHE A 200 -11.12 -5.73 7.90
C PHE A 200 -9.61 -5.88 7.70
N ASP A 201 -8.86 -6.16 8.77
CA ASP A 201 -7.39 -6.25 8.68
C ASP A 201 -6.94 -7.36 7.74
N ASP A 202 -7.59 -8.52 7.79
CA ASP A 202 -7.23 -9.68 6.98
C ASP A 202 -7.59 -9.43 5.50
N LEU A 203 -8.76 -8.82 5.26
CA LEU A 203 -9.18 -8.42 3.91
C LEU A 203 -8.25 -7.34 3.32
N ALA A 204 -7.93 -6.32 4.10
CA ALA A 204 -7.04 -5.23 3.68
C ALA A 204 -5.63 -5.76 3.41
N GLU A 205 -5.09 -6.63 4.26
CA GLU A 205 -3.80 -7.30 4.02
C GLU A 205 -3.84 -8.11 2.72
N ALA A 206 -4.86 -8.94 2.52
CA ALA A 206 -4.99 -9.78 1.33
C ALA A 206 -5.05 -8.95 0.03
N CYS A 207 -5.73 -7.80 0.06
CA CYS A 207 -5.79 -6.88 -1.08
C CYS A 207 -4.44 -6.19 -1.31
N LEU A 208 -3.90 -5.54 -0.28
CA LEU A 208 -2.69 -4.71 -0.39
C LEU A 208 -1.43 -5.51 -0.68
N ARG A 209 -1.34 -6.77 -0.21
CA ARG A 209 -0.25 -7.68 -0.56
C ARG A 209 -0.16 -7.90 -2.08
N ARG A 210 -1.29 -7.93 -2.78
CA ARG A 210 -1.32 -8.07 -4.25
C ARG A 210 -1.06 -6.75 -4.97
N CYS A 211 -1.42 -5.63 -4.35
CA CYS A 211 -1.02 -4.31 -4.85
C CYS A 211 0.50 -4.10 -4.77
N LEU A 212 1.16 -4.57 -3.69
CA LEU A 212 2.62 -4.51 -3.54
C LEU A 212 3.37 -5.17 -4.70
N LEU A 213 2.88 -6.31 -5.20
CA LEU A 213 3.47 -7.00 -6.35
C LEU A 213 3.51 -6.11 -7.60
N ARG A 214 2.49 -5.26 -7.80
CA ARG A 214 2.45 -4.32 -8.92
C ARG A 214 3.30 -3.08 -8.66
N TRP A 215 3.21 -2.49 -7.47
CA TRP A 215 4.01 -1.29 -7.19
C TRP A 215 5.50 -1.59 -7.36
N ASN A 216 5.95 -2.79 -7.01
CA ASN A 216 7.32 -3.25 -7.23
C ASN A 216 7.69 -3.56 -8.70
N SER A 217 6.83 -3.27 -9.69
CA SER A 217 7.14 -3.46 -11.13
C SER A 217 7.86 -2.24 -11.75
N GLU A 218 8.34 -2.40 -12.99
CA GLU A 218 9.41 -1.65 -13.71
C GLU A 218 9.48 -0.11 -13.55
N ASP A 219 8.38 0.56 -13.21
CA ASP A 219 8.31 2.02 -12.95
C ASP A 219 8.99 2.44 -11.62
N ASP A 220 9.35 1.48 -10.77
CA ASP A 220 10.04 1.70 -9.48
C ASP A 220 11.57 1.48 -9.54
N GLY A 221 12.13 1.26 -10.73
CA GLY A 221 13.56 0.99 -10.95
C GLY A 221 14.48 2.10 -10.43
N GLU A 222 14.16 3.38 -10.66
CA GLU A 222 15.03 4.50 -10.27
C GLU A 222 15.25 4.61 -8.76
N GLU A 223 14.19 4.43 -7.95
CA GLU A 223 14.32 4.50 -6.49
C GLU A 223 15.05 3.28 -5.93
N ARG A 224 14.82 2.10 -6.53
CA ARG A 224 15.55 0.88 -6.18
C ARG A 224 17.04 1.04 -6.50
N ASP A 225 17.38 1.59 -7.66
CA ASP A 225 18.77 1.84 -8.07
C ASP A 225 19.45 2.86 -7.16
N HIS A 226 18.75 3.95 -6.81
CA HIS A 226 19.27 4.91 -5.85
C HIS A 226 19.52 4.27 -4.47
N ALA A 227 18.61 3.40 -4.01
CA ALA A 227 18.78 2.67 -2.75
C ALA A 227 19.97 1.70 -2.80
N ILE A 228 20.17 1.00 -3.94
CA ILE A 228 21.35 0.15 -4.18
C ILE A 228 22.64 0.97 -4.15
N GLN A 229 22.68 2.11 -4.84
CA GLN A 229 23.85 2.99 -4.87
C GLN A 229 24.19 3.53 -3.47
N ALA A 230 23.18 3.98 -2.72
CA ALA A 230 23.36 4.47 -1.36
C ALA A 230 23.90 3.37 -0.42
N LEU A 231 23.37 2.16 -0.53
CA LEU A 231 23.84 1.01 0.25
C LEU A 231 25.25 0.58 -0.18
N ALA A 232 25.53 0.50 -1.47
CA ALA A 232 26.86 0.14 -1.98
C ALA A 232 27.96 1.12 -1.56
N ARG A 233 27.63 2.42 -1.48
CA ARG A 233 28.57 3.46 -1.05
C ARG A 233 28.92 3.37 0.44
N THR A 234 27.97 2.97 1.28
CA THR A 234 28.11 3.03 2.75
C THR A 234 28.39 1.66 3.36
N HIS A 235 27.79 0.61 2.81
CA HIS A 235 27.81 -0.77 3.31
C HIS A 235 27.92 -1.77 2.15
N PRO A 236 29.02 -1.74 1.37
CA PRO A 236 29.17 -2.59 0.18
C PRO A 236 29.07 -4.10 0.49
N HIS A 237 29.43 -4.52 1.69
CA HIS A 237 29.37 -5.91 2.14
C HIS A 237 27.93 -6.41 2.40
N VAL A 238 26.97 -5.49 2.59
CA VAL A 238 25.57 -5.81 2.86
C VAL A 238 24.74 -5.92 1.57
N VAL A 239 25.22 -5.35 0.47
CA VAL A 239 24.48 -5.35 -0.82
C VAL A 239 24.30 -6.79 -1.32
N ALA A 240 23.06 -7.10 -1.73
CA ALA A 240 22.73 -8.40 -2.32
C ALA A 240 23.46 -8.59 -3.66
N SER A 241 23.86 -9.81 -4.00
CA SER A 241 24.53 -10.06 -5.27
C SER A 241 23.56 -9.89 -6.45
N LYS A 242 24.09 -9.71 -7.67
CA LYS A 242 23.24 -9.61 -8.87
C LYS A 242 22.34 -10.83 -9.07
N ALA A 243 22.79 -12.02 -8.62
CA ALA A 243 21.98 -13.24 -8.61
C ALA A 243 20.83 -13.13 -7.60
N ASP A 244 21.11 -12.71 -6.35
CA ASP A 244 20.13 -12.52 -5.28
C ASP A 244 19.06 -11.47 -5.63
N LEU A 245 19.45 -10.41 -6.34
CA LEU A 245 18.55 -9.34 -6.78
C LEU A 245 17.60 -9.77 -7.90
N SER A 246 17.92 -10.85 -8.63
CA SER A 246 17.13 -11.40 -9.74
C SER A 246 16.17 -12.52 -9.31
N SER A 247 16.45 -13.17 -8.17
CA SER A 247 15.57 -14.15 -7.55
C SER A 247 14.53 -13.43 -6.68
N GLY A 248 13.32 -13.24 -7.21
CA GLY A 248 12.16 -12.92 -6.37
C GLY A 248 11.90 -14.03 -5.34
N PRO A 249 11.12 -13.76 -4.28
CA PRO A 249 10.86 -14.73 -3.22
C PRO A 249 10.29 -16.01 -3.83
N SER A 250 11.03 -17.11 -3.70
CA SER A 250 10.58 -18.44 -4.09
C SER A 250 9.33 -18.78 -3.26
N SER A 251 8.18 -18.83 -3.92
CA SER A 251 6.93 -19.30 -3.34
C SER A 251 7.07 -20.76 -2.93
N GLY A 252 7.49 -21.00 -1.69
CA GLY A 252 7.42 -22.29 -1.03
C GLY A 252 5.99 -22.61 -0.62
N LEU A 253 5.06 -22.67 -1.59
CA LEU A 253 3.80 -23.39 -1.42
C LEU A 253 4.03 -24.80 -1.94
N ALA A 254 4.68 -25.62 -1.12
CA ALA A 254 4.76 -27.05 -1.35
C ALA A 254 3.36 -27.65 -1.19
N SER A 255 2.73 -27.89 -2.33
CA SER A 255 1.67 -28.86 -2.51
C SER A 255 2.16 -30.25 -2.11
N GLY A 256 1.46 -30.89 -1.19
CA GLY A 256 1.50 -32.32 -0.91
C GLY A 256 0.23 -32.68 -0.13
N ALA A 257 -0.90 -32.98 -0.75
CA ALA A 257 -1.19 -34.19 -1.54
C ALA A 257 -0.82 -35.48 -0.78
N THR A 258 -1.79 -35.95 0.01
CA THR A 258 -2.26 -37.35 0.18
C THR A 258 -1.25 -38.51 0.12
N SER A 259 -1.24 -39.30 1.21
CA SER A 259 -1.05 -40.76 1.33
C SER A 259 -0.39 -40.99 2.71
N ARG A 260 -0.97 -41.64 3.72
CA ARG A 260 -1.71 -42.90 3.83
C ARG A 260 -2.61 -42.86 5.06
#